data_AF-A0A7C0ZAV0-F1
#
_entry.id   AF-A0A7C0ZAV0-F1
#
_cell.length_a   1.000
_cell.length_b   1.000
_cell.length_c   1.000
_cell.angle_alpha   90.00
_cell.angle_beta   90.00
_cell.angle_gamma   90.00
#
_symmetry.space_group_name_H-M   'P 1'
#
loop_
_entity.id
_entity.type
_entity.pdbx_description
1 polymer ?
#
loop_
_entity_poly.entity_id
_entity_poly.type
_entity_poly.pdbx_seq_one_letter_code
_entity_poly.pdbx_strand_id
1 'polypeptide(L)'
;NATVVPTLMNQFLPPVMLGFVFMGAIAAIHSTAAPYIGTGGSILLRDVYWRYIKKQEASHSEQIWVNRILATFLTIAALAVGLTSKAALVILGALATAFGFVMYVLLLGVIWGFKFPSKGAVLGVLSGMIAVFLTYYVWPNPLSMHCAFWGVFCGLIVAYLCKGLGIKDSEETVKRQAEVRNFLDDIDAPSESGAKWRSAMKIVVPVWYLFAIGPACILGNNAFSFCGFTPLWSWQITWWILGIVMMWALCFKAEMSTTNAVQIERAEKETMIVIKEA
;
A
#
# COMPACT_ATOMS: atom_id res chain seq x y z
N ASN A 1 -1.85 13.27 22.78
CA ASN A 1 -1.33 12.67 24.03
C ASN A 1 -1.06 11.19 23.83
N ALA A 2 0.20 10.76 23.82
CA ALA A 2 0.59 9.35 23.61
C ALA A 2 0.24 8.41 24.79
N THR A 3 -0.24 8.97 25.91
CA THR A 3 -0.53 8.22 27.15
C THR A 3 -1.98 7.81 27.31
N VAL A 4 -2.90 8.33 26.48
CA VAL A 4 -4.35 8.13 26.67
C VAL A 4 -4.72 6.64 26.69
N VAL A 5 -4.28 5.87 25.68
CA VAL A 5 -4.60 4.45 25.59
C VAL A 5 -3.99 3.64 26.75
N PRO A 6 -2.68 3.76 27.07
CA PRO A 6 -2.10 3.11 28.25
C PRO A 6 -2.80 3.47 29.57
N THR A 7 -3.16 4.73 29.77
CA THR A 7 -3.86 5.19 30.98
C THR A 7 -5.24 4.54 31.10
N LEU A 8 -6.03 4.52 30.02
CA LEU A 8 -7.34 3.86 30.00
C LEU A 8 -7.21 2.35 30.25
N MET A 9 -6.23 1.70 29.63
CA MET A 9 -5.96 0.28 29.85
C MET A 9 -5.68 -0.02 31.32
N ASN A 10 -4.80 0.77 31.96
CA ASN A 10 -4.44 0.58 33.35
C ASN A 10 -5.61 0.89 34.32
N GLN A 11 -6.50 1.83 33.96
CA GLN A 11 -7.61 2.23 34.80
C GLN A 11 -8.79 1.26 34.74
N PHE A 12 -9.07 0.66 33.57
CA PHE A 12 -10.30 -0.11 33.34
C PHE A 12 -10.11 -1.62 33.18
N LEU A 13 -8.88 -2.12 32.99
CA LEU A 13 -8.64 -3.54 32.79
C LEU A 13 -8.12 -4.23 34.07
N PRO A 14 -8.67 -5.40 34.44
CA PRO A 14 -8.09 -6.22 35.51
C PRO A 14 -6.70 -6.74 35.11
N PRO A 15 -5.82 -7.08 36.08
CA PRO A 15 -4.39 -7.34 35.82
C PRO A 15 -4.10 -8.38 34.73
N VAL A 16 -4.87 -9.48 34.69
CA VAL A 16 -4.71 -10.53 33.68
C VAL A 16 -5.07 -10.01 32.28
N MET A 17 -6.19 -9.29 32.16
CA MET A 17 -6.64 -8.73 30.88
C MET A 17 -5.66 -7.66 30.37
N LEU A 18 -5.13 -6.82 31.28
CA LEU A 18 -4.09 -5.86 30.95
C LEU A 18 -2.86 -6.53 30.32
N GLY A 19 -2.42 -7.65 30.90
CA GLY A 19 -1.33 -8.46 30.35
C GLY A 19 -1.61 -8.97 28.94
N PHE A 20 -2.79 -9.53 28.69
CA PHE A 20 -3.19 -10.01 27.36
C PHE A 20 -3.26 -8.89 26.32
N VAL A 21 -3.88 -7.76 26.65
CA VAL A 21 -3.99 -6.62 25.73
C VAL A 21 -2.61 -6.05 25.42
N PHE A 22 -1.72 -5.96 26.41
CA PHE A 22 -0.34 -5.49 26.21
C PHE A 22 0.47 -6.44 25.31
N MET A 23 0.37 -7.76 25.52
CA MET A 23 0.98 -8.75 24.62
C MET A 23 0.46 -8.62 23.19
N GLY A 24 -0.86 -8.43 23.02
CA GLY A 24 -1.47 -8.21 21.72
C GLY A 24 -0.95 -6.93 21.03
N ALA A 25 -0.79 -5.84 21.78
CA ALA A 25 -0.24 -4.59 21.26
C ALA A 25 1.23 -4.76 20.80
N ILE A 26 2.05 -5.45 21.60
CA ILE A 26 3.43 -5.78 21.22
C ILE A 26 3.46 -6.65 19.96
N ALA A 27 2.61 -7.68 19.89
CA ALA A 27 2.54 -8.56 18.74
C ALA A 27 2.17 -7.79 17.46
N ALA A 28 1.20 -6.88 17.53
CA ALA A 28 0.78 -6.05 16.41
C ALA A 28 1.87 -5.08 15.92
N ILE A 29 2.67 -4.52 16.85
CA ILE A 29 3.82 -3.67 16.50
C ILE A 29 4.86 -4.50 15.74
N HIS A 30 5.20 -5.69 16.24
CA HIS A 30 6.19 -6.56 15.61
C HIS A 30 5.73 -7.10 14.25
N SER A 31 4.44 -7.46 14.12
CA SER A 31 3.87 -7.94 12.85
C SER A 31 3.88 -6.87 11.76
N THR A 32 3.97 -5.59 12.13
CA THR A 32 4.03 -4.45 11.20
C THR A 32 5.49 -4.05 10.92
N ALA A 33 6.32 -3.98 11.96
CA ALA A 33 7.72 -3.58 11.82
C ALA A 33 8.55 -4.61 11.03
N ALA A 34 8.34 -5.91 11.28
CA ALA A 34 9.08 -6.98 10.61
C ALA A 34 8.96 -6.96 9.08
N PRO A 35 7.75 -6.91 8.47
CA PRO A 35 7.64 -6.82 7.02
C PRO A 35 8.18 -5.49 6.49
N TYR A 36 8.03 -4.36 7.18
CA TYR A 36 8.62 -3.10 6.70
C TYR A 36 10.14 -3.13 6.65
N ILE A 37 10.80 -3.66 7.69
CA ILE A 37 12.26 -3.82 7.71
C ILE A 37 12.70 -4.83 6.65
N GLY A 38 12.00 -5.97 6.54
CA GLY A 38 12.30 -7.00 5.55
C GLY A 38 12.15 -6.51 4.11
N THR A 39 11.06 -5.80 3.80
CA THR A 39 10.81 -5.18 2.50
C THR A 39 11.83 -4.08 2.22
N GLY A 40 12.13 -3.20 3.19
CA GLY A 40 13.13 -2.16 3.04
C GLY A 40 14.53 -2.71 2.73
N GLY A 41 14.96 -3.74 3.47
CA GLY A 41 16.21 -4.45 3.21
C GLY A 41 16.24 -5.08 1.81
N SER A 42 15.13 -5.71 1.41
CA SER A 42 15.02 -6.37 0.11
C SER A 42 15.00 -5.40 -1.06
N ILE A 43 14.40 -4.20 -0.89
CA ILE A 43 14.46 -3.11 -1.88
C ILE A 43 15.91 -2.65 -2.06
N LEU A 44 16.61 -2.33 -0.97
CA LEU A 44 18.02 -1.92 -1.05
C LEU A 44 18.89 -3.02 -1.67
N LEU A 45 18.64 -4.28 -1.31
CA LEU A 45 19.33 -5.42 -1.88
C LEU A 45 19.07 -5.53 -3.39
N ARG A 46 17.81 -5.61 -3.82
CA ARG A 46 17.45 -5.94 -5.21
C ARG A 46 17.71 -4.77 -6.15
N ASP A 47 17.33 -3.57 -5.72
CA ASP A 47 17.31 -2.39 -6.59
C ASP A 47 18.65 -1.66 -6.61
N VAL A 48 19.44 -1.75 -5.54
CA VAL A 48 20.77 -1.10 -5.45
C VAL A 48 21.88 -2.13 -5.54
N TYR A 49 21.96 -3.05 -4.56
CA TYR A 49 23.11 -3.94 -4.45
C TYR A 49 23.20 -4.94 -5.61
N TRP A 50 22.15 -5.73 -5.84
CA TRP A 50 22.12 -6.73 -6.89
C TRP A 50 22.19 -6.08 -8.27
N ARG A 51 21.36 -5.06 -8.53
CA ARG A 51 21.26 -4.44 -9.86
C ARG A 51 22.47 -3.61 -10.26
N TYR A 52 22.98 -2.75 -9.38
CA TYR A 52 24.02 -1.78 -9.73
C TYR A 52 25.41 -2.14 -9.18
N ILE A 53 25.50 -2.68 -7.96
CA ILE A 53 26.81 -3.00 -7.34
C ILE A 53 27.33 -4.35 -7.88
N LYS A 54 26.51 -5.39 -7.82
CA LYS A 54 26.84 -6.75 -8.26
C LYS A 54 26.43 -7.04 -9.70
N LYS A 55 25.84 -6.08 -10.42
CA LYS A 55 25.49 -6.18 -11.84
C LYS A 55 24.74 -7.47 -12.20
N GLN A 56 23.84 -7.90 -11.32
CA GLN A 56 23.01 -9.10 -11.43
C GLN A 56 23.73 -10.44 -11.23
N GLU A 57 24.95 -10.43 -10.68
CA GLU A 57 25.81 -11.62 -10.51
C GLU A 57 25.96 -12.07 -9.04
N ALA A 58 25.08 -11.63 -8.13
CA ALA A 58 25.15 -12.08 -6.74
C ALA A 58 24.46 -13.45 -6.56
N SER A 59 25.13 -14.37 -5.85
CA SER A 59 24.56 -15.70 -5.56
C SER A 59 23.35 -15.61 -4.61
N HIS A 60 22.57 -16.69 -4.53
CA HIS A 60 21.41 -16.73 -3.61
C HIS A 60 21.84 -16.56 -2.14
N SER A 61 22.92 -17.22 -1.73
CA SER A 61 23.45 -17.13 -0.37
C SER A 61 24.00 -15.72 -0.05
N GLU A 62 24.68 -15.10 -1.00
CA GLU A 62 25.15 -13.71 -0.89
C GLU A 62 23.97 -12.75 -0.72
N GLN A 63 22.92 -12.90 -1.55
CA GLN A 63 21.71 -12.08 -1.45
C GLN A 63 21.03 -12.18 -0.07
N ILE A 64 20.91 -13.39 0.50
CA ILE A 64 20.33 -13.58 1.84
C ILE A 64 21.16 -12.85 2.91
N TRP A 65 22.48 -13.02 2.90
CA TRP A 65 23.34 -12.41 3.91
C TRP A 65 23.37 -10.90 3.81
N VAL A 66 23.46 -10.36 2.59
CA VAL A 66 23.42 -8.90 2.38
C VAL A 66 22.07 -8.34 2.80
N ASN A 67 20.96 -9.03 2.54
CA ASN A 67 19.65 -8.61 3.04
C ASN A 67 19.63 -8.46 4.56
N ARG A 68 20.18 -9.45 5.29
CA ARG A 68 20.25 -9.44 6.76
C ARG A 68 21.07 -8.26 7.28
N ILE A 69 22.19 -7.95 6.63
CA ILE A 69 23.03 -6.79 6.97
C ILE A 69 22.25 -5.49 6.75
N LEU A 70 21.62 -5.32 5.59
CA LEU A 70 20.85 -4.12 5.25
C LEU A 70 19.63 -3.94 6.18
N ALA A 71 18.90 -5.01 6.47
CA ALA A 71 17.79 -4.99 7.42
C ALA A 71 18.24 -4.63 8.84
N THR A 72 19.40 -5.14 9.28
CA THR A 72 19.98 -4.80 10.59
C THR A 72 20.37 -3.33 10.65
N PHE A 73 21.03 -2.84 9.60
CA PHE A 73 21.39 -1.42 9.48
C PHE A 73 20.15 -0.52 9.51
N LEU A 74 19.11 -0.84 8.75
CA LEU A 74 17.83 -0.11 8.76
C LEU A 74 17.20 -0.10 10.16
N THR A 75 17.26 -1.22 10.88
CA THR A 75 16.75 -1.33 12.26
C THR A 75 17.50 -0.40 13.20
N ILE A 76 18.84 -0.37 13.12
CA ILE A 76 19.68 0.52 13.95
C ILE A 76 19.37 1.99 13.62
N ALA A 77 19.26 2.35 12.35
CA ALA A 77 18.92 3.71 11.93
C ALA A 77 17.54 4.13 12.42
N ALA A 78 16.52 3.26 12.27
CA ALA A 78 15.17 3.51 12.76
C ALA A 78 15.14 3.68 14.29
N LEU A 79 15.88 2.86 15.02
CA LEU A 79 16.00 2.98 16.48
C LEU A 79 16.66 4.30 16.87
N ALA A 80 17.75 4.70 16.20
CA ALA A 80 18.44 5.96 16.47
C ALA A 80 17.52 7.18 16.27
N VAL A 81 16.75 7.22 15.18
CA VAL A 81 15.74 8.27 14.95
C VAL A 81 14.63 8.20 15.99
N GLY A 82 14.16 6.99 16.32
CA GLY A 82 13.12 6.74 17.30
C GLY A 82 13.45 7.25 18.71
N LEU A 83 14.72 7.14 19.11
CA LEU A 83 15.20 7.59 20.41
C LEU A 83 15.50 9.09 20.48
N THR A 84 15.73 9.76 19.34
CA THR A 84 16.24 11.14 19.31
C THR A 84 15.17 12.21 19.07
N SER A 85 14.10 11.93 18.31
CA SER A 85 13.13 12.99 17.97
C SER A 85 11.69 12.52 17.77
N LYS A 86 10.86 12.74 18.79
CA LYS A 86 9.40 12.53 18.71
C LYS A 86 8.75 13.42 17.64
N ALA A 87 9.23 14.65 17.46
CA ALA A 87 8.70 15.58 16.47
C ALA A 87 9.03 15.12 15.04
N ALA A 88 10.24 14.63 14.80
CA ALA A 88 10.62 14.10 13.50
C ALA A 88 9.81 12.85 13.13
N LEU A 89 9.52 11.96 14.08
CA LEU A 89 8.72 10.76 13.82
C LEU A 89 7.33 11.07 13.28
N VAL A 90 6.64 12.06 13.86
CA VAL A 90 5.29 12.45 13.42
C VAL A 90 5.33 13.01 12.00
N ILE A 91 6.29 13.89 11.72
CA ILE A 91 6.45 14.52 10.41
C ILE A 91 6.85 13.50 9.34
N LEU A 92 7.84 12.67 9.63
CA LEU A 92 8.32 11.64 8.70
C LEU A 92 7.21 10.63 8.40
N GLY A 93 6.42 10.24 9.41
CA GLY A 93 5.26 9.37 9.21
C GLY A 93 4.16 10.00 8.35
N ALA A 94 3.84 11.28 8.59
CA ALA A 94 2.86 12.01 7.80
C ALA A 94 3.28 12.14 6.32
N LEU A 95 4.53 12.53 6.07
CA LEU A 95 5.08 12.64 4.72
C LEU A 95 5.21 11.27 4.04
N ALA A 96 5.67 10.24 4.75
CA ALA A 96 5.78 8.88 4.19
C ALA A 96 4.42 8.36 3.72
N THR A 97 3.37 8.58 4.51
CA THR A 97 2.00 8.19 4.15
C THR A 97 1.50 8.97 2.92
N ALA A 98 1.75 10.29 2.88
CA ALA A 98 1.37 11.12 1.74
C ALA A 98 2.12 10.75 0.46
N PHE A 99 3.43 10.48 0.53
CA PHE A 99 4.21 9.99 -0.62
C PHE A 99 3.77 8.60 -1.05
N GLY A 100 3.44 7.71 -0.11
CA GLY A 100 2.81 6.42 -0.42
C GLY A 100 1.51 6.59 -1.21
N PHE A 101 0.71 7.61 -0.88
CA PHE A 101 -0.49 7.95 -1.65
C PHE A 101 -0.15 8.48 -3.06
N VAL A 102 0.92 9.24 -3.24
CA VAL A 102 1.39 9.69 -4.58
C VAL A 102 1.73 8.51 -5.49
N MET A 103 2.18 7.37 -4.95
CA MET A 103 2.43 6.16 -5.74
C MET A 103 1.19 5.60 -6.43
N TYR A 104 -0.02 6.04 -6.05
CA TYR A 104 -1.25 5.72 -6.78
C TYR A 104 -1.20 6.20 -8.24
N VAL A 105 -0.42 7.24 -8.56
CA VAL A 105 -0.19 7.65 -9.95
C VAL A 105 0.36 6.47 -10.77
N LEU A 106 1.33 5.72 -10.24
CA LEU A 106 1.88 4.55 -10.91
C LEU A 106 0.88 3.39 -10.93
N LEU A 107 0.18 3.14 -9.81
CA LEU A 107 -0.80 2.06 -9.70
C LEU A 107 -1.98 2.24 -10.68
N LEU A 108 -2.40 3.47 -10.96
CA LEU A 108 -3.41 3.77 -11.99
C LEU A 108 -3.00 3.27 -13.37
N GLY A 109 -1.71 3.37 -13.71
CA GLY A 109 -1.19 2.86 -14.98
C GLY A 109 -1.11 1.33 -15.03
N VAL A 110 -0.71 0.71 -13.91
CA VAL A 110 -0.50 -0.75 -13.79
C VAL A 110 -1.82 -1.51 -13.66
N ILE A 111 -2.67 -1.12 -12.71
CA ILE A 111 -3.88 -1.87 -12.32
C ILE A 111 -5.08 -1.45 -13.15
N TRP A 112 -5.28 -0.14 -13.35
CA TRP A 112 -6.46 0.38 -14.05
C TRP A 112 -6.20 0.74 -15.51
N GLY A 113 -4.97 0.51 -15.99
CA GLY A 113 -4.61 0.67 -17.39
C GLY A 113 -4.60 2.11 -17.89
N PHE A 114 -4.57 3.12 -17.00
CA PHE A 114 -4.47 4.52 -17.37
C PHE A 114 -3.24 4.74 -18.26
N LYS A 115 -3.41 5.49 -19.35
CA LYS A 115 -2.40 5.61 -20.40
C LYS A 115 -1.68 6.95 -20.31
N PHE A 116 -0.49 6.96 -19.73
CA PHE A 116 0.50 8.06 -19.76
C PHE A 116 1.90 7.46 -19.97
N PRO A 117 2.84 8.20 -20.59
CA PRO A 117 4.18 7.68 -20.83
C PRO A 117 4.94 7.46 -19.52
N SER A 118 5.85 6.50 -19.50
CA SER A 118 6.69 6.12 -18.35
C SER A 118 7.50 7.32 -17.83
N LYS A 119 8.04 8.16 -18.72
CA LYS A 119 8.68 9.43 -18.31
C LYS A 119 7.70 10.39 -17.63
N GLY A 120 6.47 10.47 -18.15
CA GLY A 120 5.40 11.26 -17.54
C GLY A 120 4.99 10.72 -16.18
N ALA A 121 4.97 9.39 -16.00
CA ALA A 121 4.69 8.76 -14.71
C ALA A 121 5.75 9.13 -13.65
N VAL A 122 7.04 9.05 -14.00
CA VAL A 122 8.14 9.42 -13.11
C VAL A 122 8.11 10.91 -12.76
N LEU A 123 7.96 11.79 -13.76
CA LEU A 123 7.83 13.24 -13.53
C LEU A 123 6.57 13.58 -12.73
N GLY A 124 5.48 12.84 -12.94
CA GLY A 124 4.25 12.93 -12.18
C GLY A 124 4.47 12.61 -10.70
N VAL A 125 5.13 11.49 -10.38
CA VAL A 125 5.46 11.16 -8.99
C VAL A 125 6.36 12.22 -8.36
N LEU A 126 7.41 12.67 -9.05
CA LEU A 126 8.33 13.70 -8.53
C LEU A 126 7.61 15.03 -8.26
N SER A 127 6.81 15.50 -9.22
CA SER A 127 6.00 16.72 -9.05
C SER A 127 4.94 16.57 -7.96
N GLY A 128 4.34 15.38 -7.82
CA GLY A 128 3.44 15.06 -6.73
C GLY A 128 4.11 15.11 -5.36
N MET A 129 5.33 14.58 -5.23
CA MET A 129 6.11 14.69 -3.98
C MET A 129 6.43 16.15 -3.62
N ILE A 130 6.79 16.97 -4.62
CA ILE A 130 6.99 18.41 -4.41
C ILE A 130 5.68 19.08 -3.97
N ALA A 131 4.56 18.77 -4.61
CA ALA A 131 3.25 19.31 -4.25
C ALA A 131 2.84 18.91 -2.81
N VAL A 132 3.10 17.66 -2.39
CA VAL A 132 2.90 17.23 -1.00
C VAL A 132 3.71 18.11 -0.06
N PHE A 133 5.00 18.33 -0.33
CA PHE A 133 5.86 19.15 0.52
C PHE A 133 5.34 20.59 0.64
N LEU A 134 5.00 21.23 -0.49
CA LEU A 134 4.45 22.59 -0.51
C LEU A 134 3.12 22.69 0.22
N THR A 135 2.21 21.74 0.01
CA THR A 135 0.87 21.75 0.63
C THR A 135 0.83 21.20 2.05
N TYR A 136 1.96 20.68 2.55
CA TYR A 136 2.15 20.33 3.95
C TYR A 136 2.81 21.47 4.73
N TYR A 137 3.85 22.11 4.19
CA TYR A 137 4.65 23.11 4.91
C TYR A 137 4.36 24.57 4.55
N VAL A 138 4.17 24.89 3.27
CA VAL A 138 4.13 26.28 2.79
C VAL A 138 2.69 26.79 2.74
N TRP A 139 1.80 26.01 2.15
CA TRP A 139 0.36 26.29 2.07
C TRP A 139 -0.40 25.11 2.65
N PRO A 140 -0.49 24.97 3.98
CA PRO A 140 -1.11 23.80 4.60
C PRO A 140 -2.56 23.60 4.19
N ASN A 141 -2.87 22.43 3.64
CA ASN A 141 -4.21 21.97 3.23
C ASN A 141 -5.04 23.00 2.43
N PRO A 142 -4.58 23.41 1.23
CA PRO A 142 -5.34 24.33 0.39
C PRO A 142 -6.70 23.72 0.06
N LEU A 143 -7.75 24.56 0.06
CA LEU A 143 -9.14 24.15 -0.10
C LEU A 143 -9.61 23.11 0.93
N SER A 144 -8.98 23.08 2.11
CA SER A 144 -9.23 22.09 3.17
C SER A 144 -8.95 20.64 2.75
N MET A 145 -8.21 20.44 1.64
CA MET A 145 -7.83 19.12 1.15
C MET A 145 -6.46 18.71 1.69
N HIS A 146 -6.36 17.47 2.16
CA HIS A 146 -5.11 16.90 2.66
C HIS A 146 -3.99 16.97 1.62
N CYS A 147 -2.73 17.20 2.04
CA CYS A 147 -1.59 17.34 1.12
C CYS A 147 -1.42 16.17 0.13
N ALA A 148 -1.75 14.95 0.55
CA ALA A 148 -1.74 13.76 -0.30
C ALA A 148 -2.65 13.87 -1.54
N PHE A 149 -3.80 14.53 -1.42
CA PHE A 149 -4.70 14.81 -2.54
C PHE A 149 -4.00 15.65 -3.60
N TRP A 150 -3.36 16.75 -3.17
CA TRP A 150 -2.62 17.64 -4.07
C TRP A 150 -1.42 16.94 -4.71
N GLY A 151 -0.77 16.03 -3.98
CA GLY A 151 0.27 15.17 -4.54
C GLY A 151 -0.19 14.35 -5.73
N VAL A 152 -1.28 13.59 -5.57
CA VAL A 152 -1.84 12.77 -6.66
C VAL A 152 -2.38 13.64 -7.79
N PHE A 153 -3.09 14.72 -7.46
CA PHE A 153 -3.66 15.64 -8.44
C PHE A 153 -2.59 16.27 -9.34
N CYS A 154 -1.55 16.89 -8.75
CA CYS A 154 -0.45 17.47 -9.50
C CYS A 154 0.32 16.40 -10.29
N GLY A 155 0.55 15.22 -9.70
CA GLY A 155 1.25 14.15 -10.38
C GLY A 155 0.51 13.62 -11.61
N LEU A 156 -0.82 13.48 -11.53
CA LEU A 156 -1.65 13.12 -12.69
C LEU A 156 -1.65 14.20 -13.76
N ILE A 157 -1.79 15.48 -13.37
CA ILE A 157 -1.71 16.60 -14.32
C ILE A 157 -0.39 16.54 -15.08
N VAL A 158 0.75 16.43 -14.39
CA VAL A 158 2.06 16.40 -15.03
C VAL A 158 2.21 15.16 -15.92
N ALA A 159 1.76 13.99 -15.48
CA ALA A 159 1.81 12.77 -16.29
C ALA A 159 1.01 12.90 -17.60
N TYR A 160 -0.19 13.50 -17.54
CA TYR A 160 -1.02 13.73 -18.72
C TYR A 160 -0.57 14.91 -19.58
N LEU A 161 0.01 15.96 -18.99
CA LEU A 161 0.65 17.04 -19.74
C LEU A 161 1.83 16.51 -20.55
N CYS A 162 2.67 15.64 -19.97
CA CYS A 162 3.75 14.98 -20.69
C CYS A 162 3.23 14.23 -21.93
N LYS A 163 2.11 13.51 -21.78
CA LYS A 163 1.43 12.85 -22.90
C LYS A 163 0.92 13.86 -23.93
N GLY A 164 0.27 14.94 -23.50
CA GLY A 164 -0.25 16.00 -24.37
C GLY A 164 0.83 16.74 -25.15
N LEU A 165 2.02 16.89 -24.56
CA LEU A 165 3.22 17.45 -25.19
C LEU A 165 3.93 16.47 -26.13
N GLY A 166 3.38 15.27 -26.34
CA GLY A 166 3.90 14.30 -27.30
C GLY A 166 5.05 13.43 -26.77
N ILE A 167 5.29 13.39 -25.45
CA ILE A 167 6.23 12.42 -24.87
C ILE A 167 5.65 11.02 -25.07
N LYS A 168 6.45 10.15 -25.69
CA LYS A 168 6.09 8.76 -25.99
C LYS A 168 7.05 7.80 -25.30
N ASP A 169 6.53 6.62 -25.00
CA ASP A 169 7.36 5.48 -24.59
C ASP A 169 8.13 4.92 -25.79
N SER A 170 9.28 4.31 -25.51
CA SER A 170 10.04 3.58 -26.54
C SER A 170 9.25 2.37 -27.03
N GLU A 171 9.53 1.91 -28.24
CA GLU A 171 8.89 0.69 -28.77
C GLU A 171 9.12 -0.52 -27.86
N GLU A 172 10.32 -0.65 -27.31
CA GLU A 172 10.66 -1.68 -26.32
C GLU A 172 9.76 -1.61 -25.09
N THR A 173 9.57 -0.40 -24.54
CA THR A 173 8.72 -0.20 -23.36
C THR A 173 7.27 -0.56 -23.66
N VAL A 174 6.76 -0.15 -24.82
CA VAL A 174 5.39 -0.47 -25.25
C VAL A 174 5.21 -1.98 -25.44
N LYS A 175 6.16 -2.65 -26.09
CA LYS A 175 6.15 -4.11 -26.27
C LYS A 175 6.17 -4.82 -24.92
N ARG A 176 7.02 -4.40 -23.98
CA ARG A 176 7.10 -5.00 -22.65
C ARG A 176 5.82 -4.80 -21.84
N GLN A 177 5.22 -3.61 -21.89
CA GLN A 177 3.94 -3.35 -21.24
C GLN A 177 2.82 -4.22 -21.83
N ALA A 178 2.80 -4.41 -23.14
CA ALA A 178 1.82 -5.27 -23.81
C ALA A 178 2.02 -6.75 -23.43
N GLU A 179 3.26 -7.23 -23.44
CA GLU A 179 3.63 -8.59 -23.03
C GLU A 179 3.12 -8.91 -21.61
N VAL A 180 3.39 -8.04 -20.63
CA VAL A 180 2.97 -8.25 -19.24
C VAL A 180 1.45 -8.22 -19.09
N ARG A 181 0.75 -7.30 -19.78
CA ARG A 181 -0.72 -7.22 -19.72
C ARG A 181 -1.36 -8.45 -20.34
N ASN A 182 -0.91 -8.85 -21.51
CA ASN A 182 -1.41 -10.04 -22.19
C ASN A 182 -1.16 -11.29 -21.35
N PHE A 183 0.00 -11.39 -20.70
CA PHE A 183 0.28 -12.49 -19.78
C PHE A 183 -0.70 -12.53 -18.60
N LEU A 184 -0.94 -11.38 -17.94
CA LEU A 184 -1.88 -11.29 -16.82
C LEU A 184 -3.32 -11.60 -17.24
N ASP A 185 -3.76 -11.06 -18.38
CA ASP A 185 -5.09 -11.29 -18.94
C ASP A 185 -5.32 -12.78 -19.29
N ASP A 186 -4.26 -13.48 -19.71
CA ASP A 186 -4.28 -14.89 -20.08
C ASP A 186 -4.31 -15.83 -18.85
N ILE A 187 -3.59 -15.50 -17.77
CA ILE A 187 -3.53 -16.38 -16.57
C ILE A 187 -4.59 -16.10 -15.51
N ASP A 188 -5.08 -14.87 -15.38
CA ASP A 188 -5.90 -14.44 -14.23
C ASP A 188 -7.38 -14.18 -14.60
N ALA A 189 -7.84 -14.77 -15.71
CA ALA A 189 -9.23 -14.71 -16.11
C ALA A 189 -10.13 -15.38 -15.04
N PRO A 190 -11.16 -14.67 -14.54
CA PRO A 190 -12.11 -15.22 -13.58
C PRO A 190 -13.10 -16.18 -14.25
N SER A 191 -13.74 -17.04 -13.46
CA SER A 191 -14.94 -17.76 -13.89
C SER A 191 -16.09 -16.79 -14.22
N GLU A 192 -17.15 -17.28 -14.88
CA GLU A 192 -18.34 -16.46 -15.15
C GLU A 192 -18.97 -15.91 -13.86
N SER A 193 -18.96 -16.70 -12.78
CA SER A 193 -19.41 -16.27 -11.46
C SER A 193 -18.45 -15.21 -10.88
N GLY A 194 -17.14 -15.48 -10.93
CA GLY A 194 -16.11 -14.54 -10.48
C GLY A 194 -16.22 -13.18 -11.17
N ALA A 195 -16.47 -13.17 -12.49
CA ALA A 195 -16.67 -11.95 -13.26
C ALA A 195 -17.87 -11.11 -12.79
N LYS A 196 -19.01 -11.77 -12.48
CA LYS A 196 -20.20 -11.10 -11.93
C LYS A 196 -19.90 -10.46 -10.57
N TRP A 197 -19.19 -11.18 -9.69
CA TRP A 197 -18.76 -10.66 -8.39
C TRP A 197 -17.75 -9.51 -8.53
N ARG A 198 -16.73 -9.65 -9.38
CA ARG A 198 -15.77 -8.56 -9.69
C ARG A 198 -16.50 -7.31 -10.19
N SER A 199 -17.53 -7.47 -11.02
CA SER A 199 -18.36 -6.35 -11.50
C SER A 199 -19.13 -5.66 -10.36
N ALA A 200 -19.80 -6.42 -9.49
CA ALA A 200 -20.48 -5.88 -8.32
C ALA A 200 -19.52 -5.15 -7.37
N MET A 201 -18.32 -5.71 -7.16
CA MET A 201 -17.30 -5.14 -6.26
C MET A 201 -16.75 -3.79 -6.75
N LYS A 202 -16.82 -3.48 -8.05
CA LYS A 202 -16.50 -2.13 -8.56
C LYS A 202 -17.41 -1.04 -7.97
N ILE A 203 -18.58 -1.41 -7.44
CA ILE A 203 -19.52 -0.50 -6.78
C ILE A 203 -19.45 -0.67 -5.26
N VAL A 204 -19.49 -1.91 -4.77
CA VAL A 204 -19.51 -2.19 -3.32
C VAL A 204 -18.26 -1.66 -2.62
N VAL A 205 -17.07 -1.81 -3.22
CA VAL A 205 -15.82 -1.36 -2.61
C VAL A 205 -15.78 0.17 -2.47
N PRO A 206 -16.04 0.99 -3.52
CA PRO A 206 -16.12 2.44 -3.35
C PRO A 206 -17.18 2.90 -2.35
N VAL A 207 -18.36 2.26 -2.34
CA VAL A 207 -19.42 2.57 -1.35
C VAL A 207 -18.92 2.28 0.06
N TRP A 208 -18.32 1.11 0.28
CA TRP A 208 -17.75 0.79 1.58
C TRP A 208 -16.68 1.81 2.00
N TYR A 209 -15.75 2.17 1.10
CA TYR A 209 -14.73 3.18 1.37
C TYR A 209 -15.35 4.52 1.77
N LEU A 210 -16.37 4.98 1.06
CA LEU A 210 -17.06 6.24 1.33
C LEU A 210 -17.67 6.29 2.73
N PHE A 211 -18.29 5.20 3.17
CA PHE A 211 -19.04 5.13 4.44
C PHE A 211 -18.20 4.66 5.64
N ALA A 212 -17.22 3.80 5.43
CA ALA A 212 -16.38 3.23 6.49
C ALA A 212 -15.22 4.15 6.87
N ILE A 213 -14.55 4.76 5.89
CA ILE A 213 -13.35 5.59 6.13
C ILE A 213 -13.40 6.97 5.47
N GLY A 214 -14.36 7.18 4.57
CA GLY A 214 -14.53 8.41 3.81
C GLY A 214 -15.39 9.46 4.54
N PRO A 215 -15.79 10.54 3.83
CA PRO A 215 -16.53 11.65 4.43
C PRO A 215 -17.91 11.26 4.97
N ALA A 216 -18.53 10.16 4.50
CA ALA A 216 -19.83 9.74 5.01
C ALA A 216 -19.77 9.17 6.45
N CYS A 217 -18.58 8.98 7.02
CA CYS A 217 -18.40 8.74 8.47
C CYS A 217 -19.05 9.81 9.34
N ILE A 218 -19.21 11.05 8.85
CA ILE A 218 -19.87 12.13 9.59
C ILE A 218 -21.32 11.78 9.91
N LEU A 219 -22.00 11.03 9.04
CA LEU A 219 -23.37 10.55 9.27
C LEU A 219 -23.44 9.63 10.49
N GLY A 220 -22.35 8.91 10.78
CA GLY A 220 -22.24 8.02 11.94
C GLY A 220 -22.39 8.72 13.28
N ASN A 221 -22.19 10.05 13.37
CA ASN A 221 -22.38 10.79 14.62
C ASN A 221 -23.82 10.75 15.14
N ASN A 222 -24.81 10.57 14.26
CA ASN A 222 -26.23 10.61 14.60
C ASN A 222 -27.02 9.37 14.10
N ALA A 223 -26.33 8.32 13.63
CA ALA A 223 -26.99 7.22 12.94
C ALA A 223 -27.71 6.25 13.90
N PHE A 224 -26.96 5.48 14.68
CA PHE A 224 -27.49 4.47 15.60
C PHE A 224 -26.44 4.11 16.65
N SER A 225 -26.87 3.56 17.79
CA SER A 225 -26.00 3.10 18.87
C SER A 225 -26.40 1.70 19.31
N PHE A 226 -25.42 0.83 19.62
CA PHE A 226 -25.65 -0.48 20.21
C PHE A 226 -24.59 -0.84 21.25
N CYS A 227 -24.88 -1.80 22.13
CA CYS A 227 -23.96 -2.31 23.17
C CYS A 227 -23.27 -1.22 24.01
N GLY A 228 -23.91 -0.07 24.22
CA GLY A 228 -23.35 1.05 24.97
C GLY A 228 -22.26 1.85 24.23
N PHE A 229 -21.96 1.53 22.97
CA PHE A 229 -21.05 2.32 22.15
C PHE A 229 -21.70 3.63 21.71
N THR A 230 -20.89 4.70 21.59
CA THR A 230 -21.37 5.94 20.97
C THR A 230 -21.86 5.70 19.54
N PRO A 231 -22.71 6.57 18.98
CA PRO A 231 -23.21 6.37 17.62
C PRO A 231 -22.11 6.20 16.58
N LEU A 232 -21.04 7.01 16.69
CA LEU A 232 -19.91 6.94 15.78
C LEU A 232 -19.15 5.60 15.87
N TRP A 233 -18.96 5.05 17.08
CA TRP A 233 -18.31 3.74 17.24
C TRP A 233 -19.20 2.61 16.72
N SER A 234 -20.51 2.68 16.98
CA SER A 234 -21.48 1.70 16.46
C SER A 234 -21.49 1.69 14.93
N TRP A 235 -21.44 2.88 14.31
CA TRP A 235 -21.27 3.05 12.88
C TRP A 235 -19.99 2.37 12.37
N GLN A 236 -18.84 2.70 12.97
CA GLN A 236 -17.54 2.16 12.56
C GLN A 236 -17.49 0.63 12.66
N ILE A 237 -17.95 0.07 13.78
CA ILE A 237 -18.00 -1.39 13.97
C ILE A 237 -18.87 -2.05 12.90
N THR A 238 -20.05 -1.48 12.62
CA THR A 238 -20.95 -2.02 11.58
C THR A 238 -20.29 -2.04 10.22
N TRP A 239 -19.70 -0.93 9.80
CA TRP A 239 -19.03 -0.84 8.51
C TRP A 239 -17.77 -1.71 8.44
N TRP A 240 -17.03 -1.89 9.52
CA TRP A 240 -15.91 -2.84 9.56
C TRP A 240 -16.37 -4.29 9.45
N ILE A 241 -17.48 -4.67 10.08
CA ILE A 241 -18.09 -6.00 9.91
C ILE A 241 -18.50 -6.22 8.44
N LEU A 242 -19.16 -5.23 7.83
CA LEU A 242 -19.47 -5.27 6.40
C LEU A 242 -18.19 -5.35 5.55
N GLY A 243 -17.11 -4.70 5.99
CA GLY A 243 -15.79 -4.76 5.36
C GLY A 243 -15.21 -6.17 5.38
N ILE A 244 -15.33 -6.90 6.50
CA ILE A 244 -14.91 -8.31 6.58
C ILE A 244 -15.67 -9.16 5.55
N VAL A 245 -16.99 -8.98 5.46
CA VAL A 245 -17.83 -9.69 4.48
C VAL A 245 -17.44 -9.34 3.04
N MET A 246 -17.19 -8.05 2.77
CA MET A 246 -16.72 -7.58 1.47
C MET A 246 -15.35 -8.17 1.10
N MET A 247 -14.41 -8.19 2.04
CA MET A 247 -13.08 -8.79 1.83
C MET A 247 -13.18 -10.29 1.56
N TRP A 248 -14.00 -11.02 2.32
CA TRP A 248 -14.30 -12.43 2.04
C TRP A 248 -14.87 -12.61 0.62
N ALA A 249 -15.81 -11.76 0.21
CA ALA A 249 -16.39 -11.81 -1.13
C ALA A 249 -15.34 -11.53 -2.22
N LEU A 250 -14.46 -10.54 -2.04
CA LEU A 250 -13.35 -10.26 -2.95
C LEU A 250 -12.40 -11.46 -3.07
N CYS A 251 -11.99 -12.03 -1.94
CA CYS A 251 -11.05 -13.15 -1.92
C CYS A 251 -11.62 -14.40 -2.59
N PHE A 252 -12.83 -14.80 -2.22
CA PHE A 252 -13.37 -16.12 -2.58
C PHE A 252 -14.47 -16.10 -3.63
N LYS A 253 -15.33 -15.08 -3.66
CA LYS A 253 -16.43 -15.00 -4.64
C LYS A 253 -16.02 -14.29 -5.92
N ALA A 254 -15.17 -13.28 -5.81
CA ALA A 254 -14.54 -12.59 -6.94
C ALA A 254 -13.23 -13.25 -7.37
N GLU A 255 -12.84 -14.35 -6.73
CA GLU A 255 -11.69 -15.19 -7.13
C GLU A 255 -10.37 -14.40 -7.20
N MET A 256 -10.16 -13.44 -6.29
CA MET A 256 -8.92 -12.64 -6.25
C MET A 256 -7.83 -13.25 -5.36
N SER A 257 -8.14 -14.34 -4.65
CA SER A 257 -7.20 -15.08 -3.79
C SER A 257 -7.27 -16.59 -4.04
N THR A 258 -7.68 -17.00 -5.24
CA THR A 258 -7.84 -18.39 -5.65
C THR A 258 -6.99 -18.69 -6.87
N THR A 259 -6.19 -19.74 -6.81
CA THR A 259 -5.39 -20.18 -7.96
C THR A 259 -6.25 -21.05 -8.88
N ASN A 260 -6.32 -20.70 -10.17
CA ASN A 260 -7.05 -21.48 -11.16
C ASN A 260 -6.17 -22.62 -11.74
N ALA A 261 -6.79 -23.59 -12.42
CA ALA A 261 -6.07 -24.74 -12.98
C ALA A 261 -5.02 -24.34 -14.02
N VAL A 262 -5.28 -23.28 -14.80
CA VAL A 262 -4.35 -22.75 -15.81
C VAL A 262 -3.08 -22.19 -15.16
N GLN A 263 -3.23 -21.45 -14.07
CA GLN A 263 -2.12 -20.90 -13.29
C GLN A 263 -1.23 -22.02 -12.73
N ILE A 264 -1.84 -23.10 -12.21
CA ILE A 264 -1.11 -24.27 -11.70
C ILE A 264 -0.36 -24.96 -12.84
N GLU A 265 -1.06 -25.29 -13.94
CA GLU A 265 -0.48 -25.98 -15.08
C GLU A 265 0.71 -25.20 -15.68
N ARG A 266 0.58 -23.89 -15.82
CA ARG A 266 1.65 -23.04 -16.36
C ARG A 266 2.81 -22.91 -15.39
N ALA A 267 2.56 -22.80 -14.08
CA ALA A 267 3.64 -22.77 -13.10
C ALA A 267 4.48 -24.06 -13.13
N GLU A 268 3.86 -25.20 -13.42
CA GLU A 268 4.54 -26.50 -13.56
C GLU A 268 5.29 -26.64 -14.89
N LYS A 269 4.75 -26.11 -16.00
CA LYS A 269 5.32 -26.28 -17.35
C LYS A 269 6.30 -25.19 -17.76
N GLU A 270 6.04 -23.94 -17.38
CA GLU A 270 6.80 -22.76 -17.77
C GLU A 270 7.81 -22.38 -16.69
N THR A 271 8.71 -23.31 -16.34
CA THR A 271 9.74 -23.07 -15.33
C THR A 271 10.79 -22.09 -15.86
N MET A 272 10.54 -20.80 -15.71
CA MET A 272 11.47 -19.72 -16.04
C MET A 272 12.53 -19.62 -14.93
N ILE A 273 13.51 -20.53 -14.93
CA ILE A 273 14.58 -20.57 -13.92
C ILE A 273 15.39 -19.26 -13.99
N VAL A 274 15.12 -18.34 -13.06
CA VAL A 274 15.74 -17.00 -13.02
C VAL A 274 17.13 -17.02 -12.38
N ILE A 275 17.41 -17.99 -11.53
CA ILE A 275 18.71 -18.18 -10.87
C ILE A 275 19.24 -19.55 -11.31
N LYS A 276 20.25 -19.54 -12.17
CA LYS A 276 21.06 -20.73 -12.41
C LYS A 276 22.00 -20.84 -11.21
N GLU A 277 21.75 -21.78 -10.30
CA GLU A 277 22.74 -22.13 -9.30
C GLU A 277 23.98 -22.65 -10.03
N ALA A 278 25.13 -22.02 -9.75
CA ALA A 278 26.43 -22.43 -10.26
C ALA A 278 26.99 -23.57 -9.40
#